data_AF-A0A8J6P2A0-F1
#
_entry.id   AF-A0A8J6P2A0-F1
#
_cell.length_a   1.000
_cell.length_b   1.000
_cell.length_c   1.000
_cell.angle_alpha   90.00
_cell.angle_beta   90.00
_cell.angle_gamma   90.00
#
_symmetry.space_group_name_H-M   'P 1'
#
loop_
_entity.id
_entity.type
_entity.pdbx_description
1 polymer ?
#
loop_
_entity_poly.entity_id
_entity_poly.type
_entity_poly.pdbx_seq_one_letter_code
_entity_poly.pdbx_strand_id
1 'polypeptide(L)'
;MEIEIVTTKRKLTKSIVNQMVRASLTETLINCKPLGFLVGVVENCPRAILIEHNGNYYTIPSNYTKGSFSVLRKIGRWHQSIKFDSEEACNEWWIAYKAVISEADRQIYI
;
A
#
# COMPACT_ATOMS: atom_id res chain seq x y z
N MET A 1 -10.13 -20.84 4.45
CA MET A 1 -9.04 -20.87 3.46
C MET A 1 -7.92 -20.01 4.02
N GLU A 2 -6.82 -20.63 4.45
CA GLU A 2 -5.73 -20.00 5.21
C GLU A 2 -4.44 -20.03 4.39
N ILE A 3 -3.63 -18.97 4.47
CA ILE A 3 -2.33 -18.86 3.79
C ILE A 3 -1.24 -18.69 4.84
N GLU A 4 -0.18 -19.47 4.65
CA GLU A 4 1.06 -19.43 5.43
C GLU A 4 2.05 -18.49 4.73
N ILE A 5 2.48 -17.43 5.42
CA ILE A 5 3.53 -16.54 4.89
C ILE A 5 4.86 -17.23 5.14
N VAL A 6 5.52 -17.65 4.07
CA VAL A 6 6.73 -18.50 4.09
C VAL A 6 7.91 -17.87 4.88
N THR A 7 7.84 -16.59 5.25
CA THR A 7 8.90 -15.88 5.99
C THR A 7 8.58 -15.54 7.44
N THR A 8 7.31 -15.56 7.87
CA THR A 8 6.92 -15.42 9.27
C THR A 8 5.68 -16.28 9.50
N LYS A 9 5.72 -17.18 10.49
CA LYS A 9 4.64 -18.15 10.84
C LYS A 9 3.29 -17.50 11.27
N ARG A 10 3.01 -16.25 10.88
CA ARG A 10 1.80 -15.49 11.18
C ARG A 10 0.85 -15.53 9.98
N LYS A 11 -0.31 -16.16 10.17
CA LYS A 11 -1.41 -16.18 9.20
C LYS A 11 -2.05 -14.79 9.11
N LEU A 12 -2.03 -14.14 7.94
CA LEU A 12 -2.75 -12.88 7.70
C LEU A 12 -4.20 -13.16 7.32
N THR A 13 -5.13 -12.95 8.25
CA THR A 13 -6.57 -13.01 7.97
C THR A 13 -7.06 -11.67 7.40
N LYS A 14 -8.20 -11.66 6.70
CA LYS A 14 -8.86 -10.40 6.25
C LYS A 14 -9.08 -9.41 7.41
N SER A 15 -9.40 -9.95 8.59
CA SER A 15 -9.53 -9.16 9.82
C SER A 15 -8.22 -8.48 10.22
N ILE A 16 -7.10 -9.21 10.19
CA ILE A 16 -5.77 -8.65 10.52
C ILE A 16 -5.37 -7.58 9.51
N VAL A 17 -5.60 -7.79 8.22
CA VAL A 17 -5.31 -6.80 7.17
C VAL A 17 -6.12 -5.52 7.38
N ASN A 18 -7.41 -5.65 7.73
CA ASN A 18 -8.28 -4.50 8.02
C ASN A 18 -7.93 -3.79 9.34
N GLN A 19 -7.22 -4.46 10.26
CA GLN A 19 -6.73 -3.90 11.52
C GLN A 19 -5.34 -3.27 11.41
N MET A 20 -4.66 -3.39 10.26
CA MET A 20 -3.34 -2.78 10.07
C MET A 20 -3.44 -1.26 10.21
N VAL A 21 -2.49 -0.69 10.96
CA VAL A 21 -2.37 0.76 11.15
C VAL A 21 -2.25 1.42 9.78
N ARG A 22 -2.97 2.53 9.56
CA ARG A 22 -2.75 3.33 8.34
C ARG A 22 -1.37 3.95 8.41
N ALA A 23 -0.50 3.59 7.47
CA ALA A 23 0.81 4.19 7.34
C ALA A 23 0.70 5.72 7.25
N SER A 24 1.57 6.45 7.94
CA SER A 24 1.91 7.81 7.52
C SER A 24 2.58 7.66 6.15
N LEU A 25 1.85 8.08 5.11
CA LEU A 25 2.13 7.68 3.72
C LEU A 25 3.47 8.19 3.19
N THR A 26 4.19 9.06 3.90
CA THR A 26 5.47 9.62 3.42
C THR A 26 6.67 8.83 3.92
N GLU A 27 6.88 8.73 5.24
CA GLU A 27 8.07 8.07 5.80
C GLU A 27 8.04 6.55 5.60
N THR A 28 6.86 5.95 5.75
CA THR A 28 6.68 4.49 5.57
C THR A 28 7.00 4.06 4.14
N LEU A 29 6.69 4.90 3.14
CA LEU A 29 6.87 4.54 1.72
C LEU A 29 8.34 4.54 1.28
N ILE A 30 9.18 5.33 1.94
CA ILE A 30 10.61 5.46 1.58
C ILE A 30 11.42 4.30 2.17
N ASN A 31 11.12 3.87 3.39
CA ASN A 31 11.92 2.89 4.14
C ASN A 31 11.24 1.51 4.27
N CYS A 32 10.16 1.25 3.54
CA CYS A 32 9.50 -0.04 3.61
C CYS A 32 10.18 -1.13 2.78
N LYS A 33 9.94 -2.37 3.17
CA LYS A 33 10.21 -3.55 2.36
C LYS A 33 8.91 -4.05 1.71
N PRO A 34 8.78 -3.99 0.38
CA PRO A 34 7.67 -4.61 -0.32
C PRO A 34 7.74 -6.13 -0.18
N LEU A 35 6.63 -6.75 0.23
CA LEU A 35 6.54 -8.20 0.35
C LEU A 35 5.86 -8.82 -0.87
N GLY A 36 4.91 -8.10 -1.47
CA GLY A 36 4.09 -8.55 -2.60
C GLY A 36 2.72 -7.89 -2.61
N PHE A 37 1.77 -8.41 -3.40
CA PHE A 37 0.46 -7.81 -3.58
C PHE A 37 -0.72 -8.70 -3.16
N LEU A 38 -1.80 -8.04 -2.78
CA LEU A 38 -3.08 -8.58 -2.30
C LEU A 38 -4.18 -8.16 -3.28
N VAL A 39 -5.05 -9.08 -3.66
CA VAL A 39 -6.20 -8.81 -4.56
C VAL A 39 -7.50 -9.10 -3.80
N GLY A 40 -8.49 -8.20 -3.87
CA GLY A 40 -9.83 -8.44 -3.29
C GLY A 40 -9.91 -8.57 -1.76
N VAL A 41 -8.84 -8.19 -1.05
CA VAL A 41 -8.74 -8.25 0.42
C VAL A 41 -9.09 -6.93 1.07
N VAL A 42 -8.50 -5.85 0.55
CA VAL A 42 -8.61 -4.52 1.13
C VAL A 42 -9.88 -3.87 0.62
N GLU A 43 -10.73 -3.43 1.54
CA GLU A 43 -12.01 -2.82 1.19
C GLU A 43 -11.80 -1.61 0.27
N ASN A 44 -12.62 -1.50 -0.78
CA ASN A 44 -12.55 -0.41 -1.75
C ASN A 44 -11.16 -0.27 -2.42
N CYS A 45 -10.43 -1.38 -2.55
CA CYS A 45 -9.12 -1.42 -3.18
C CYS A 45 -8.94 -2.74 -3.94
N PRO A 46 -9.06 -2.74 -5.29
CA PRO A 46 -8.95 -3.97 -6.08
C PRO A 46 -7.62 -4.69 -5.88
N ARG A 47 -6.53 -3.93 -5.76
CA ARG A 47 -5.18 -4.40 -5.52
C ARG A 47 -4.46 -3.49 -4.52
N ALA A 48 -3.87 -4.09 -3.49
CA ALA A 48 -3.04 -3.41 -2.51
C ALA A 48 -1.68 -4.11 -2.40
N ILE A 49 -0.65 -3.36 -2.06
CA ILE A 49 0.70 -3.86 -1.77
C ILE A 49 0.81 -4.08 -0.27
N LEU A 50 1.36 -5.22 0.14
CA LEU A 50 1.73 -5.49 1.52
C LEU A 50 3.19 -5.08 1.71
N ILE A 51 3.45 -4.26 2.72
CA ILE A 51 4.79 -3.81 3.06
C ILE A 51 5.09 -4.08 4.53
N GLU A 52 6.38 -4.19 4.84
CA GLU A 52 6.89 -4.21 6.22
C GLU A 52 7.71 -2.94 6.48
N HIS A 53 7.47 -2.28 7.61
CA HIS A 53 8.26 -1.12 8.08
C HIS A 53 8.35 -1.14 9.61
N ASN A 54 9.56 -1.06 10.16
CA ASN A 54 9.82 -1.10 11.61
C ASN A 54 9.13 -2.29 12.33
N GLY A 55 9.18 -3.48 11.73
CA GLY A 55 8.55 -4.70 12.27
C GLY A 55 7.02 -4.72 12.25
N ASN A 56 6.39 -3.71 11.65
CA ASN A 56 4.94 -3.61 11.48
C ASN A 56 4.56 -3.81 10.01
N TYR A 57 3.37 -4.34 9.77
CA TYR A 57 2.84 -4.59 8.44
C TYR A 57 1.81 -3.53 8.06
N TYR A 58 1.90 -3.03 6.83
CA TYR A 58 1.00 -2.01 6.29
C TYR A 58 0.51 -2.41 4.91
N THR A 59 -0.63 -1.87 4.50
CA THR A 59 -1.11 -1.99 3.12
C THR A 59 -1.09 -0.65 2.41
N ILE A 60 -0.64 -0.67 1.15
CA ILE A 60 -0.62 0.49 0.26
C ILE A 60 -1.50 0.21 -0.95
N PRO A 61 -2.56 1.00 -1.21
CA PRO A 61 -3.36 0.87 -2.41
C PRO A 61 -2.54 1.04 -3.70
N SER A 62 -2.67 0.13 -4.67
CA SER A 62 -1.90 0.18 -5.92
C SER A 62 -2.60 0.96 -7.04
N ASN A 63 -3.59 1.81 -6.71
CA ASN A 63 -4.45 2.51 -7.66
C ASN A 63 -4.49 4.04 -7.48
N TYR A 64 -3.42 4.63 -6.94
CA TYR A 64 -3.27 6.08 -6.94
C TYR A 64 -2.95 6.60 -8.35
N THR A 65 -3.45 7.80 -8.64
CA THR A 65 -3.15 8.60 -9.83
C THR A 65 -2.54 9.93 -9.39
N LYS A 66 -1.53 10.40 -10.11
CA LYS A 66 -0.83 11.65 -9.80
C LYS A 66 -1.49 12.86 -10.45
N GLY A 67 -1.64 13.93 -9.67
CA GLY A 67 -1.85 15.30 -10.14
C GLY A 67 -0.65 16.19 -9.78
N SER A 68 -0.75 17.51 -9.97
CA SER A 68 0.39 18.43 -9.76
C SER A 68 0.86 18.48 -8.31
N PHE A 69 -0.05 18.72 -7.36
CA PHE A 69 0.26 18.86 -5.92
C PHE A 69 -0.42 17.79 -5.06
N SER A 70 -0.91 16.72 -5.67
CA SER A 70 -1.67 15.69 -4.97
C SER A 70 -1.66 14.36 -5.69
N VAL A 71 -1.83 13.28 -4.93
CA VAL A 71 -2.19 11.96 -5.47
C VAL A 71 -3.60 11.58 -5.03
N LEU A 72 -4.33 10.92 -5.92
CA LEU A 72 -5.75 10.66 -5.81
C LEU A 72 -6.04 9.18 -6.03
N ARG A 73 -7.01 8.61 -5.32
CA ARG A 73 -7.58 7.31 -5.68
C ARG A 73 -9.07 7.29 -5.42
N LYS A 74 -9.80 6.47 -6.18
CA LYS A 74 -11.23 6.22 -5.96
C LYS A 74 -11.44 5.18 -4.85
N ILE A 75 -12.39 5.46 -3.96
CA ILE A 75 -12.85 4.59 -2.87
C ILE A 75 -14.38 4.53 -2.95
N GLY A 76 -14.91 3.52 -3.67
CA GLY A 76 -16.35 3.43 -3.92
C GLY A 76 -16.87 4.65 -4.69
N ARG A 77 -17.75 5.44 -4.07
CA ARG A 77 -18.26 6.72 -4.61
C ARG A 77 -17.42 7.94 -4.26
N TRP A 78 -16.42 7.78 -3.39
CA TRP A 78 -15.58 8.86 -2.85
C TRP A 78 -14.19 8.85 -3.48
N HIS A 79 -13.45 9.92 -3.26
CA HIS A 79 -12.02 10.00 -3.60
C HIS A 79 -11.20 10.25 -2.33
N GLN A 80 -10.09 9.53 -2.20
CA GLN A 80 -9.04 9.84 -1.24
C GLN A 80 -7.99 10.68 -1.95
N SER A 81 -7.61 11.79 -1.33
CA SER A 81 -6.57 12.69 -1.81
C SER A 81 -5.48 12.81 -0.75
N ILE A 82 -4.23 12.73 -1.17
CA ILE A 82 -3.07 13.16 -0.39
C ILE A 82 -2.56 14.43 -1.05
N LYS A 83 -2.47 15.53 -0.30
CA LYS A 83 -1.95 16.81 -0.78
C LYS A 83 -0.53 17.02 -0.28
N PHE A 84 0.28 17.67 -1.09
CA PHE A 84 1.67 18.01 -0.79
C PHE A 84 1.85 19.53 -0.87
N ASP A 85 2.83 20.03 -0.12
CA ASP A 85 3.12 21.47 -0.07
C ASP A 85 3.83 21.97 -1.34
N SER A 86 4.42 21.06 -2.13
CA SER A 86 5.08 21.37 -3.40
C SER A 86 4.91 20.26 -4.45
N GLU A 87 5.15 20.60 -5.71
CA GLU A 87 5.14 19.64 -6.81
C GLU A 87 6.31 18.66 -6.69
N GLU A 88 7.46 19.12 -6.22
CA GLU A 88 8.65 18.30 -5.95
C GLU A 88 8.35 17.20 -4.93
N ALA A 89 7.69 17.54 -3.81
CA ALA A 89 7.30 16.55 -2.80
C ALA A 89 6.29 15.53 -3.34
N CYS A 90 5.34 15.97 -4.17
CA CYS A 90 4.42 15.07 -4.87
C CYS A 90 5.16 14.12 -5.84
N ASN A 91 6.18 14.63 -6.53
CA ASN A 91 7.02 13.87 -7.47
C ASN A 91 7.83 12.80 -6.74
N GLU A 92 8.52 13.17 -5.65
CA GLU A 92 9.30 12.24 -4.84
C GLU A 92 8.43 11.10 -4.29
N TRP A 93 7.26 11.45 -3.75
CA TRP A 93 6.30 10.46 -3.28
C TRP A 93 5.86 9.51 -4.40
N TRP A 94 5.54 10.05 -5.58
CA TRP A 94 5.08 9.26 -6.72
C TRP A 94 6.15 8.29 -7.23
N ILE A 95 7.42 8.72 -7.25
CA ILE A 95 8.54 7.88 -7.65
C ILE A 95 8.69 6.71 -6.66
N ALA A 96 8.72 6.99 -5.35
CA ALA A 96 8.79 5.97 -4.32
C ALA A 96 7.62 4.98 -4.40
N TYR A 97 6.41 5.50 -4.58
CA TYR A 97 5.20 4.69 -4.76
C TYR A 97 5.28 3.73 -5.95
N LYS A 98 5.76 4.22 -7.09
CA LYS A 98 5.91 3.40 -8.30
C LYS A 98 7.00 2.34 -8.13
N ALA A 99 8.09 2.65 -7.43
CA ALA A 99 9.13 1.67 -7.10
C ALA A 99 8.56 0.53 -6.25
N VAL A 100 7.85 0.85 -5.16
CA VAL A 100 7.23 -0.14 -4.27
C VAL A 100 6.24 -1.05 -5.01
N ILE A 101 5.42 -0.50 -5.91
CA ILE A 101 4.51 -1.32 -6.73
C ILE A 101 5.29 -2.25 -7.67
N SER A 102 6.37 -1.74 -8.27
CA SER A 102 7.18 -2.51 -9.21
C SER A 102 7.92 -3.66 -8.53
N GLU A 103 8.39 -3.46 -7.31
CA GLU A 103 9.07 -4.48 -6.50
C GLU A 103 8.10 -5.53 -5.95
N ALA A 104 6.83 -5.18 -5.77
CA ALA A 104 5.78 -6.08 -5.33
C ALA A 104 5.15 -6.86 -6.50
N ASP A 105 5.97 -7.69 -7.15
CA ASP A 105 5.62 -8.48 -8.34
C ASP A 105 4.96 -9.83 -8.04
N ARG A 106 5.06 -10.31 -6.80
CA ARG A 106 4.49 -11.59 -6.35
C ARG A 106 3.12 -11.43 -5.69
N GLN A 107 2.15 -12.24 -6.13
CA GLN A 107 0.84 -12.33 -5.46
C GLN A 107 0.97 -13.09 -4.14
N ILE A 108 0.51 -12.48 -3.05
CA ILE A 108 0.49 -13.09 -1.71
C ILE A 108 -0.90 -13.64 -1.37
N TYR A 109 -1.98 -13.10 -1.96
CA TYR A 109 -3.36 -13.45 -1.58
C TYR A 109 -4.34 -13.40 -2.78
N ILE A 110 -5.27 -14.36 -2.83
CA ILE A 110 -6.45 -14.44 -3.73
C ILE A 110 -7.72 -14.26 -2.89
#